data_AF-A0A2E4YX33-F1
#
_entry.id   AF-A0A2E4YX33-F1
#
_cell.length_a   1.000
_cell.length_b   1.000
_cell.length_c   1.000
_cell.angle_alpha   90.00
_cell.angle_beta   90.00
_cell.angle_gamma   90.00
#
_symmetry.space_group_name_H-M   'P 1'
#
loop_
_entity.id
_entity.type
_entity.pdbx_description
1 polymer ?
#
loop_
_entity_poly.entity_id
_entity_poly.type
_entity_poly.pdbx_seq_one_letter_code
_entity_poly.pdbx_strand_id
1 'polypeptide(L)'
;MRPLLLALLMLFGSLAGCLSNSETSAPATEETTETTTVIDSNTPADTANRADVNEPETTSETETPVIASPLRVATFNLANFGPSKSSKDDKVAGYVEVINDYDLVAVQEITDKSENAPDVLLKALKAEDRDWDLVLSRRTGVDPTDRNYQEQYGFFYRSSVVQPIEEGKLFLDPNDAFVREPHATPFKTVEEDLTFVLMTIHTSPTFALPEVQALAEAYLWATSEWSWEDDIIILGDFNAACSYVQPDDLVGADITNSSFTWVVPDNADTNVATSSACAYDRVVLDAGAASHYNGSWGIDQRESIANISDHFPVWFDLERTDDTDIPTVIKAARPYAGWAGPTTGMNPIPVIVMLAAAAMMLLLQPETNLKQQHIEDNEEVE
;
A
#
# COMPACT_ATOMS: atom_id res chain seq x y z
N MET A 1 -14.64 45.26 25.76
CA MET A 1 -15.93 44.95 25.10
C MET A 1 -15.74 43.63 24.36
N ARG A 2 -16.42 42.56 24.80
CA ARG A 2 -16.41 41.22 24.19
C ARG A 2 -17.66 41.09 23.29
N PRO A 3 -17.60 40.39 22.14
CA PRO A 3 -18.73 39.65 21.60
C PRO A 3 -18.41 38.15 21.71
N LEU A 4 -19.02 37.43 22.66
CA LEU A 4 -20.30 36.72 22.60
C LEU A 4 -20.32 35.55 21.61
N LEU A 5 -20.19 34.38 22.22
CA LEU A 5 -20.42 33.01 21.77
C LEU A 5 -21.87 32.83 21.29
N LEU A 6 -22.09 32.14 20.18
CA LEU A 6 -23.41 31.61 19.81
C LEU A 6 -23.29 30.09 19.66
N ALA A 7 -23.79 29.38 20.66
CA ALA A 7 -24.03 27.94 20.62
C ALA A 7 -25.50 27.72 20.26
N LEU A 8 -25.78 26.90 19.24
CA LEU A 8 -27.14 26.48 18.90
C LEU A 8 -27.32 25.01 19.30
N LEU A 9 -28.05 24.81 20.40
CA LEU A 9 -28.68 23.54 20.78
C LEU A 9 -29.87 23.28 19.85
N MET A 10 -30.01 22.06 19.34
CA MET A 10 -31.32 21.50 18.99
C MET A 10 -31.50 20.16 19.72
N LEU A 11 -32.54 20.11 20.54
CA LEU A 11 -32.98 18.92 21.27
C LEU A 11 -34.51 18.77 21.09
N PHE A 12 -34.89 17.54 20.74
CA PHE A 12 -36.17 16.82 20.93
C PHE A 12 -37.42 17.15 20.11
N GLY A 13 -38.01 16.05 19.61
CA GLY A 13 -39.40 15.96 19.18
C GLY A 13 -39.78 14.60 18.59
N SER A 14 -39.70 13.53 19.38
CA SER A 14 -40.31 12.22 19.08
C SER A 14 -41.84 12.27 19.24
N LEU A 15 -42.61 11.57 18.40
CA LEU A 15 -43.76 10.77 18.84
C LEU A 15 -44.13 9.67 17.83
N ALA A 16 -44.59 8.56 18.37
CA ALA A 16 -44.66 7.22 17.79
C ALA A 16 -46.09 6.74 17.45
N GLY A 17 -46.15 5.62 16.71
CA GLY A 17 -47.20 4.58 16.77
C GLY A 17 -48.18 4.55 15.58
N CYS A 18 -48.67 3.42 15.07
CA CYS A 18 -48.49 1.98 15.33
C CYS A 18 -49.37 1.19 14.31
N LEU A 19 -49.21 -0.16 14.27
CA LEU A 19 -50.07 -1.24 13.70
C LEU A 19 -49.70 -1.79 12.30
N SER A 20 -49.03 -2.97 12.21
CA SER A 20 -49.56 -4.38 12.17
C SER A 20 -50.05 -4.78 10.75
N ASN A 21 -49.75 -5.91 10.11
CA ASN A 21 -49.57 -7.29 10.57
C ASN A 21 -48.90 -8.17 9.49
N SER A 22 -48.25 -9.25 9.96
CA SER A 22 -48.08 -10.61 9.40
C SER A 22 -48.08 -10.88 7.88
N GLU A 23 -47.08 -11.64 7.41
CA GLU A 23 -47.31 -13.04 6.98
C GLU A 23 -45.98 -13.81 6.87
N THR A 24 -46.00 -15.04 7.37
CA THR A 24 -44.91 -16.02 7.38
C THR A 24 -45.31 -17.16 6.47
N SER A 25 -44.42 -17.61 5.60
CA SER A 25 -44.56 -18.90 4.91
C SER A 25 -43.19 -19.52 4.62
N ALA A 26 -42.95 -20.65 5.27
CA ALA A 26 -41.97 -21.66 4.87
C ALA A 26 -42.60 -22.61 3.83
N PRO A 27 -41.77 -23.33 3.07
CA PRO A 27 -41.95 -24.79 2.97
C PRO A 27 -40.60 -25.51 3.17
N ALA A 28 -40.54 -26.53 4.01
CA ALA A 28 -40.83 -27.95 3.75
C ALA A 28 -39.59 -28.72 3.23
N THR A 29 -39.16 -29.63 4.09
CA THR A 29 -38.25 -30.76 3.93
C THR A 29 -38.63 -31.68 2.76
N GLU A 30 -37.64 -32.11 1.98
CA GLU A 30 -37.63 -33.43 1.36
C GLU A 30 -36.30 -34.14 1.63
N GLU A 31 -36.44 -35.34 2.18
CA GLU A 31 -35.46 -36.36 2.47
C GLU A 31 -35.30 -37.23 1.23
N THR A 32 -34.08 -37.45 0.74
CA THR A 32 -33.80 -38.56 -0.19
C THR A 32 -32.50 -39.25 0.18
N THR A 33 -32.69 -40.50 0.60
CA THR A 33 -31.73 -41.54 0.93
C THR A 33 -31.07 -42.12 -0.33
N GLU A 34 -29.98 -42.88 -0.11
CA GLU A 34 -29.40 -43.92 -0.98
C GLU A 34 -28.25 -43.51 -1.91
N THR A 35 -27.16 -44.29 -2.10
CA THR A 35 -26.66 -45.52 -1.46
C THR A 35 -25.19 -45.68 -1.89
N THR A 36 -24.38 -46.17 -0.96
CA THR A 36 -22.98 -46.60 -1.10
C THR A 36 -22.80 -47.66 -2.19
N THR A 37 -21.82 -47.52 -3.08
CA THR A 37 -21.34 -48.63 -3.90
C THR A 37 -19.90 -49.01 -3.53
N VAL A 38 -19.79 -50.27 -3.14
CA VAL A 38 -18.59 -50.98 -2.70
C VAL A 38 -17.90 -51.58 -3.91
N ILE A 39 -16.58 -51.43 -3.96
CA ILE A 39 -15.67 -52.07 -4.91
C ILE A 39 -15.51 -53.54 -4.49
N ASP A 40 -15.67 -54.48 -5.43
CA ASP A 40 -15.06 -55.80 -5.28
C ASP A 40 -14.66 -56.43 -6.62
N SER A 41 -13.73 -57.37 -6.51
CA SER A 41 -12.71 -57.79 -7.47
C SER A 41 -12.93 -59.22 -8.02
N ASN A 42 -12.52 -59.48 -9.27
CA ASN A 42 -11.77 -60.67 -9.80
C ASN A 42 -12.11 -61.10 -11.26
N THR A 43 -11.13 -60.93 -12.17
CA THR A 43 -10.37 -61.89 -13.05
C THR A 43 -11.07 -63.21 -13.49
N PRO A 44 -10.90 -63.77 -14.73
CA PRO A 44 -9.57 -64.01 -15.34
C PRO A 44 -9.35 -64.01 -16.88
N ALA A 45 -8.08 -63.73 -17.21
CA ALA A 45 -7.16 -64.31 -18.19
C ALA A 45 -7.62 -64.57 -19.64
N ASP A 46 -6.93 -63.92 -20.59
CA ASP A 46 -6.43 -64.61 -21.79
C ASP A 46 -5.07 -64.07 -22.23
N THR A 47 -4.34 -64.95 -22.91
CA THR A 47 -2.89 -65.04 -23.00
C THR A 47 -2.47 -64.67 -24.43
N ALA A 48 -1.51 -63.75 -24.62
CA ALA A 48 -0.65 -63.78 -25.80
C ALA A 48 0.61 -62.95 -25.63
N ASN A 49 1.72 -63.63 -25.89
CA ASN A 49 3.11 -63.25 -25.73
C ASN A 49 3.59 -62.41 -26.93
N ARG A 50 4.26 -61.27 -26.72
CA ARG A 50 5.18 -60.68 -27.71
C ARG A 50 6.27 -59.84 -27.01
N ALA A 51 7.51 -60.12 -27.40
CA ALA A 51 8.76 -59.64 -26.83
C ALA A 51 9.20 -58.23 -27.28
N ASP A 52 10.22 -57.72 -26.58
CA ASP A 52 11.10 -56.56 -26.86
C ASP A 52 10.42 -55.18 -26.70
N VAL A 53 10.92 -54.21 -25.93
CA VAL A 53 12.29 -53.70 -25.73
C VAL A 53 12.38 -53.02 -24.34
N ASN A 54 13.50 -53.19 -23.63
CA ASN A 54 13.78 -52.46 -22.39
C ASN A 54 14.33 -51.06 -22.72
N GLU A 55 13.51 -50.03 -22.60
CA GLU A 55 13.90 -48.61 -22.62
C GLU A 55 13.71 -48.06 -21.20
N PRO A 56 14.69 -47.38 -20.59
CA PRO A 56 14.48 -46.82 -19.26
C PRO A 56 13.55 -45.61 -19.42
N GLU A 57 12.28 -45.77 -19.03
CA GLU A 57 11.38 -44.64 -18.84
C GLU A 57 11.99 -43.73 -17.77
N THR A 58 12.63 -42.67 -18.24
CA THR A 58 13.01 -41.53 -17.43
C THR A 58 11.70 -40.78 -17.21
N THR A 59 11.01 -41.08 -16.13
CA THR A 59 9.84 -40.32 -15.68
C THR A 59 10.33 -38.92 -15.31
N SER A 60 10.28 -38.03 -16.30
CA SER A 60 10.34 -36.59 -16.11
C SER A 60 9.09 -36.20 -15.33
N GLU A 61 9.18 -36.23 -13.99
CA GLU A 61 8.21 -35.55 -13.15
C GLU A 61 8.24 -34.07 -13.54
N THR A 62 7.21 -33.64 -14.25
CA THR A 62 6.93 -32.23 -14.47
C THR A 62 6.59 -31.66 -13.09
N GLU A 63 7.59 -31.10 -12.41
CA GLU A 63 7.37 -30.30 -11.21
C GLU A 63 6.34 -29.23 -11.58
N THR A 64 5.14 -29.37 -11.02
CA THR A 64 4.13 -28.32 -11.13
C THR A 64 4.69 -27.16 -10.31
N PRO A 65 4.89 -25.96 -10.87
CA PRO A 65 5.47 -24.86 -10.12
C PRO A 65 4.60 -24.61 -8.89
N VAL A 66 5.21 -24.66 -7.71
CA VAL A 66 4.56 -24.27 -6.47
C VAL A 66 4.32 -22.77 -6.59
N ILE A 67 3.08 -22.35 -6.82
CA ILE A 67 2.76 -20.92 -6.87
C ILE A 67 2.96 -20.38 -5.46
N ALA A 68 3.94 -19.48 -5.30
CA ALA A 68 4.17 -18.80 -4.04
C ALA A 68 2.88 -18.10 -3.59
N SER A 69 2.59 -18.12 -2.28
CA SER A 69 1.46 -17.36 -1.74
C SER A 69 1.60 -15.88 -2.11
N PRO A 70 0.52 -15.18 -2.48
CA PRO A 70 0.61 -13.77 -2.85
C PRO A 70 1.11 -12.91 -1.69
N LEU A 71 1.74 -11.78 -2.00
CA LEU A 71 2.10 -10.76 -1.02
C LEU A 71 0.83 -9.99 -0.66
N ARG A 72 0.40 -10.10 0.59
CA ARG A 72 -0.76 -9.35 1.07
C ARG A 72 -0.33 -8.02 1.67
N VAL A 73 -0.71 -6.93 1.00
CA VAL A 73 -0.39 -5.56 1.38
C VAL A 73 -1.66 -4.87 1.90
N ALA A 74 -1.53 -4.07 2.95
CA ALA A 74 -2.63 -3.29 3.49
C ALA A 74 -2.26 -1.83 3.75
N THR A 75 -3.28 -0.97 3.79
CA THR A 75 -3.18 0.39 4.32
C THR A 75 -4.15 0.57 5.49
N PHE A 76 -3.72 1.28 6.54
CA PHE A 76 -4.51 1.47 7.75
C PHE A 76 -4.22 2.80 8.46
N ASN A 77 -5.20 3.71 8.45
CA ASN A 77 -5.19 4.88 9.32
C ASN A 77 -5.38 4.44 10.78
N LEU A 78 -4.42 4.75 11.67
CA LEU A 78 -4.45 4.31 13.08
C LEU A 78 -5.21 5.27 14.01
N ALA A 79 -5.80 6.33 13.49
CA ALA A 79 -6.58 7.33 14.20
C ALA A 79 -5.80 7.96 15.37
N ASN A 80 -4.84 8.83 15.09
CA ASN A 80 -4.01 9.50 16.08
C ASN A 80 -3.27 8.53 17.01
N PHE A 81 -2.56 7.55 16.46
CA PHE A 81 -1.76 6.61 17.24
C PHE A 81 -0.52 7.31 17.83
N GLY A 82 -0.64 7.65 19.11
CA GLY A 82 0.41 8.28 19.90
C GLY A 82 0.49 7.73 21.33
N PRO A 83 1.08 8.47 22.28
CA PRO A 83 1.28 8.01 23.66
C PRO A 83 -0.01 7.59 24.39
N SER A 84 -1.15 8.21 24.06
CA SER A 84 -2.45 7.92 24.70
C SER A 84 -3.03 6.55 24.31
N LYS A 85 -2.71 6.04 23.11
CA LYS A 85 -3.12 4.71 22.62
C LYS A 85 -2.06 3.66 22.91
N SER A 86 -0.79 3.97 22.62
CA SER A 86 0.32 3.02 22.84
C SER A 86 0.58 2.67 24.31
N SER A 87 0.11 3.47 25.27
CA SER A 87 0.18 3.14 26.70
C SER A 87 -0.93 2.20 27.20
N LYS A 88 -1.83 1.76 26.32
CA LYS A 88 -2.98 0.91 26.67
C LYS A 88 -2.82 -0.46 26.01
N ASP A 89 -2.60 -1.48 26.81
CA ASP A 89 -2.36 -2.86 26.34
C ASP A 89 -3.50 -3.37 25.44
N ASP A 90 -4.76 -3.04 25.75
CA ASP A 90 -5.92 -3.44 24.92
C ASP A 90 -5.90 -2.80 23.53
N LYS A 91 -5.43 -1.55 23.41
CA LYS A 91 -5.32 -0.87 22.11
C LYS A 91 -4.17 -1.44 21.30
N VAL A 92 -3.01 -1.62 21.92
CA VAL A 92 -1.85 -2.22 21.26
C VAL A 92 -2.16 -3.63 20.78
N ALA A 93 -2.80 -4.46 21.62
CA ALA A 93 -3.22 -5.81 21.24
C ALA A 93 -4.21 -5.81 20.05
N GLY A 94 -5.14 -4.86 20.00
CA GLY A 94 -6.06 -4.73 18.86
C GLY A 94 -5.33 -4.37 17.55
N TYR A 95 -4.34 -3.49 17.59
CA TYR A 95 -3.53 -3.20 16.39
C TYR A 95 -2.69 -4.40 15.96
N VAL A 96 -2.12 -5.14 16.91
CA VAL A 96 -1.37 -6.37 16.63
C VAL A 96 -2.26 -7.43 15.97
N GLU A 97 -3.46 -7.64 16.51
CA GLU A 97 -4.46 -8.57 15.96
C GLU A 97 -4.76 -8.28 14.48
N VAL A 98 -4.93 -7.00 14.13
CA VAL A 98 -5.23 -6.58 12.75
C VAL A 98 -3.99 -6.68 11.85
N ILE A 99 -2.84 -6.15 12.28
CA ILE A 99 -1.62 -6.09 11.47
C ILE A 99 -1.09 -7.49 11.15
N ASN A 100 -1.28 -8.47 12.04
CA ASN A 100 -0.79 -9.82 11.86
C ASN A 100 -1.41 -10.58 10.67
N ASP A 101 -2.53 -10.12 10.11
CA ASP A 101 -3.19 -10.75 8.97
C ASP A 101 -2.58 -10.39 7.60
N TYR A 102 -1.52 -9.56 7.60
CA TYR A 102 -0.88 -9.04 6.40
C TYR A 102 0.63 -9.33 6.40
N ASP A 103 1.26 -9.17 5.24
CA ASP A 103 2.72 -9.26 5.07
C ASP A 103 3.39 -7.88 5.19
N LEU A 104 2.71 -6.84 4.72
CA LEU A 104 3.17 -5.45 4.69
C LEU A 104 1.98 -4.52 4.94
N VAL A 105 2.10 -3.61 5.91
CA VAL A 105 1.05 -2.66 6.27
C VAL A 105 1.61 -1.25 6.29
N ALA A 106 1.09 -0.41 5.40
CA ALA A 106 1.26 1.03 5.46
C ALA A 106 0.30 1.62 6.48
N VAL A 107 0.84 2.40 7.42
CA VAL A 107 0.05 3.02 8.48
C VAL A 107 0.19 4.53 8.46
N GLN A 108 -0.92 5.20 8.75
CA GLN A 108 -1.03 6.66 8.83
C GLN A 108 -1.44 7.12 10.24
N GLU A 109 -1.39 8.43 10.48
CA GLU A 109 -1.72 9.07 11.75
C GLU A 109 -0.90 8.61 12.98
N ILE A 110 0.41 8.38 12.81
CA ILE A 110 1.31 8.25 13.96
C ILE A 110 1.62 9.65 14.50
N THR A 111 1.11 9.99 15.69
CA THR A 111 1.14 11.37 16.22
C THR A 111 2.08 11.56 17.42
N ASP A 112 3.08 10.68 17.58
CA ASP A 112 4.02 10.73 18.71
C ASP A 112 5.28 11.54 18.39
N LYS A 113 5.42 12.72 19.01
CA LYS A 113 6.63 13.57 18.91
C LYS A 113 7.89 12.92 19.47
N SER A 114 7.73 11.92 20.35
CA SER A 114 8.84 11.18 20.95
C SER A 114 9.21 9.91 20.19
N GLU A 115 8.44 9.57 19.14
CA GLU A 115 8.62 8.39 18.29
C GLU A 115 8.60 7.04 19.05
N ASN A 116 8.08 7.02 20.28
CA ASN A 116 8.04 5.81 21.12
C ASN A 116 6.84 4.93 20.81
N ALA A 117 5.70 5.50 20.44
CA ALA A 117 4.47 4.77 20.11
C ALA A 117 4.67 3.71 19.01
N PRO A 118 5.26 4.01 17.83
CA PRO A 118 5.50 2.99 16.82
C PRO A 118 6.45 1.88 17.30
N ASP A 119 7.45 2.22 18.12
CA ASP A 119 8.35 1.25 18.76
C ASP A 119 7.63 0.30 19.73
N VAL A 120 6.63 0.80 20.47
CA VAL A 120 5.80 -0.04 21.35
C VAL A 120 5.01 -1.06 20.53
N LEU A 121 4.39 -0.62 19.43
CA LEU A 121 3.64 -1.49 18.54
C LEU A 121 4.57 -2.53 17.88
N LEU A 122 5.74 -2.11 17.40
CA LEU A 122 6.73 -3.02 16.83
C LEU A 122 7.18 -4.08 17.83
N LYS A 123 7.44 -3.70 19.09
CA LYS A 123 7.82 -4.65 20.15
C LYS A 123 6.70 -5.65 20.46
N ALA A 124 5.44 -5.21 20.41
CA ALA A 124 4.30 -6.08 20.61
C ALA A 124 4.14 -7.09 19.45
N LEU A 125 4.25 -6.63 18.20
CA LEU A 125 4.30 -7.50 17.02
C LEU A 125 5.44 -8.53 17.14
N LYS A 126 6.66 -8.08 17.47
CA LYS A 126 7.85 -8.93 17.69
C LYS A 126 7.69 -9.97 18.80
N ALA A 127 6.76 -9.75 19.74
CA ALA A 127 6.50 -10.69 20.84
C ALA A 127 5.63 -11.87 20.40
N GLU A 128 4.72 -11.67 19.44
CA GLU A 128 3.90 -12.73 18.85
C GLU A 128 4.63 -13.41 17.68
N ASP A 129 5.31 -12.63 16.86
CA ASP A 129 6.10 -13.09 15.73
C ASP A 129 7.37 -12.25 15.56
N ARG A 130 8.54 -12.88 15.62
CA ARG A 130 9.83 -12.18 15.69
C ARG A 130 10.26 -11.53 14.38
N ASP A 131 9.58 -11.82 13.29
CA ASP A 131 10.01 -11.42 11.95
C ASP A 131 9.48 -10.04 11.54
N TRP A 132 8.68 -9.36 12.36
CA TRP A 132 8.24 -8.00 12.06
C TRP A 132 9.39 -6.99 12.08
N ASP A 133 9.38 -6.01 11.20
CA ASP A 133 10.22 -4.82 11.29
C ASP A 133 9.48 -3.56 10.81
N LEU A 134 10.11 -2.39 10.92
CA LEU A 134 9.48 -1.10 10.66
C LEU A 134 10.37 -0.18 9.82
N VAL A 135 9.80 0.37 8.75
CA VAL A 135 10.27 1.64 8.15
C VAL A 135 9.40 2.76 8.70
N LEU A 136 10.01 3.78 9.32
CA LEU A 136 9.30 4.93 9.88
C LEU A 136 9.74 6.20 9.17
N SER A 137 8.80 6.97 8.65
CA SER A 137 9.10 8.25 8.02
C SER A 137 9.55 9.27 9.06
N ARG A 138 10.18 10.35 8.59
CA ARG A 138 10.27 11.58 9.40
C ARG A 138 8.87 12.14 9.65
N ARG A 139 8.75 12.96 10.70
CA ARG A 139 7.50 13.70 10.96
C ARG A 139 7.23 14.68 9.83
N THR A 140 6.02 14.64 9.30
CA THR A 140 5.54 15.41 8.15
C THR A 140 4.16 15.96 8.46
N GLY A 141 3.71 17.00 7.76
CA GLY A 141 2.51 17.71 8.20
C GLY A 141 2.85 19.03 8.86
N VAL A 142 2.55 20.15 8.21
CA VAL A 142 2.27 21.42 8.90
C VAL A 142 0.87 21.82 8.50
N ASP A 143 -0.12 21.38 9.26
CA ASP A 143 -1.50 21.74 8.99
C ASP A 143 -1.65 23.28 9.06
N PRO A 144 -2.17 23.95 8.01
CA PRO A 144 -2.38 25.40 8.01
C PRO A 144 -3.28 25.87 9.18
N THR A 145 -4.16 24.99 9.64
CA THR A 145 -5.12 25.20 10.74
C THR A 145 -4.56 24.75 12.10
N ASP A 146 -3.65 23.77 12.14
CA ASP A 146 -2.89 23.39 13.34
C ASP A 146 -1.40 23.12 13.05
N ARG A 147 -0.62 24.19 13.09
CA ARG A 147 0.83 24.15 12.85
C ARG A 147 1.63 23.28 13.84
N ASN A 148 1.02 22.80 14.92
CA ASN A 148 1.69 21.95 15.91
C ASN A 148 1.41 20.45 15.71
N TYR A 149 0.46 20.14 14.85
CA TYR A 149 0.06 18.79 14.50
C TYR A 149 0.88 18.32 13.30
N GLN A 150 1.61 17.23 13.51
CA GLN A 150 2.34 16.54 12.45
C GLN A 150 2.19 15.04 12.71
N GLU A 151 2.35 14.25 11.67
CA GLU A 151 2.20 12.81 11.68
C GLU A 151 3.48 12.13 11.18
N GLN A 152 3.55 10.82 11.33
CA GLN A 152 4.50 9.95 10.63
C GLN A 152 3.73 8.87 9.89
N TYR A 153 4.34 8.39 8.83
CA TYR A 153 3.98 7.18 8.13
C TYR A 153 4.86 6.02 8.61
N GLY A 154 4.28 4.83 8.67
CA GLY A 154 5.02 3.61 8.98
C GLY A 154 4.74 2.52 7.95
N PHE A 155 5.74 1.70 7.66
CA PHE A 155 5.56 0.42 6.99
C PHE A 155 5.97 -0.67 7.97
N PHE A 156 4.98 -1.36 8.56
CA PHE A 156 5.23 -2.59 9.32
C PHE A 156 5.28 -3.75 8.34
N TYR A 157 6.31 -4.58 8.41
CA TYR A 157 6.49 -5.66 7.45
C TYR A 157 7.09 -6.92 8.06
N ARG A 158 6.71 -8.07 7.53
CA ARG A 158 7.34 -9.36 7.85
C ARG A 158 8.66 -9.44 7.09
N SER A 159 9.77 -9.23 7.78
CA SER A 159 11.13 -9.24 7.23
C SER A 159 11.56 -10.58 6.63
N SER A 160 10.86 -11.68 6.93
CA SER A 160 11.03 -12.97 6.24
C SER A 160 10.29 -13.06 4.90
N VAL A 161 9.39 -12.11 4.59
CA VAL A 161 8.56 -12.09 3.38
C VAL A 161 8.96 -10.97 2.43
N VAL A 162 9.16 -9.76 2.95
CA VAL A 162 9.44 -8.56 2.17
C VAL A 162 10.38 -7.64 2.94
N GLN A 163 11.27 -6.95 2.23
CA GLN A 163 12.30 -6.12 2.86
C GLN A 163 12.55 -4.85 2.05
N PRO A 164 12.86 -3.70 2.69
CA PRO A 164 13.22 -2.49 1.98
C PRO A 164 14.57 -2.67 1.25
N ILE A 165 14.69 -2.15 0.04
CA ILE A 165 15.95 -2.15 -0.73
C ILE A 165 16.81 -0.94 -0.35
N GLU A 166 16.17 0.20 -0.09
CA GLU A 166 16.81 1.48 0.25
C GLU A 166 16.07 2.21 1.38
N GLU A 167 16.63 3.32 1.85
CA GLU A 167 15.94 4.22 2.79
C GLU A 167 14.72 4.87 2.11
N GLY A 168 13.58 4.86 2.82
CA GLY A 168 12.39 5.58 2.41
C GLY A 168 12.58 7.10 2.42
N LYS A 169 11.81 7.80 1.57
CA LYS A 169 11.90 9.26 1.39
C LYS A 169 10.51 9.89 1.42
N LEU A 170 10.43 11.08 1.99
CA LEU A 170 9.29 11.97 1.80
C LEU A 170 9.43 12.71 0.46
N PHE A 171 8.33 12.89 -0.25
CA PHE A 171 8.28 13.73 -1.43
C PHE A 171 8.74 15.15 -1.07
N LEU A 172 9.60 15.74 -1.89
CA LEU A 172 10.19 17.07 -1.61
C LEU A 172 9.23 18.24 -1.86
N ASP A 173 8.00 17.96 -2.28
CA ASP A 173 6.87 18.87 -2.46
C ASP A 173 7.25 20.33 -2.82
N PRO A 174 7.85 20.55 -4.01
CA PRO A 174 8.34 21.86 -4.41
C PRO A 174 7.22 22.91 -4.55
N ASN A 175 5.97 22.46 -4.66
CA ASN A 175 4.79 23.29 -4.90
C ASN A 175 3.96 23.53 -3.61
N ASP A 176 4.37 22.95 -2.47
CA ASP A 176 3.60 22.99 -1.20
C ASP A 176 2.15 22.50 -1.42
N ALA A 177 2.01 21.43 -2.22
CA ALA A 177 0.75 20.87 -2.65
C ALA A 177 0.10 19.96 -1.60
N PHE A 178 0.90 19.41 -0.68
CA PHE A 178 0.47 18.46 0.33
C PHE A 178 0.59 19.05 1.74
N VAL A 179 -0.47 18.94 2.54
CA VAL A 179 -0.35 19.24 3.98
C VAL A 179 0.65 18.30 4.63
N ARG A 180 0.59 17.01 4.28
CA ARG A 180 1.51 15.95 4.69
C ARG A 180 2.12 15.31 3.45
N GLU A 181 3.41 15.49 3.25
CA GLU A 181 4.13 15.03 2.08
C GLU A 181 4.13 13.48 1.99
N PRO A 182 3.80 12.87 0.83
CA PRO A 182 3.79 11.42 0.67
C PRO A 182 5.13 10.77 1.04
N HIS A 183 5.10 9.57 1.64
CA HIS A 183 6.30 8.78 1.95
C HIS A 183 6.38 7.55 1.06
N ALA A 184 7.51 7.34 0.39
CA ALA A 184 7.74 6.21 -0.50
C ALA A 184 8.97 5.39 -0.09
N THR A 185 8.92 4.07 -0.30
CA THR A 185 10.04 3.15 -0.04
C THR A 185 10.04 2.00 -1.06
N PRO A 186 11.19 1.68 -1.67
CA PRO A 186 11.33 0.50 -2.52
C PRO A 186 11.44 -0.76 -1.67
N PHE A 187 10.67 -1.79 -2.01
CA PHE A 187 10.64 -3.09 -1.36
C PHE A 187 10.99 -4.20 -2.34
N LYS A 188 11.43 -5.32 -1.79
CA LYS A 188 11.66 -6.58 -2.51
C LYS A 188 11.13 -7.75 -1.69
N THR A 189 10.50 -8.74 -2.33
CA THR A 189 10.17 -10.00 -1.67
C THR A 189 11.42 -10.88 -1.42
N VAL A 190 11.39 -11.74 -0.40
CA VAL A 190 12.59 -12.51 0.01
C VAL A 190 12.77 -13.79 -0.80
N GLU A 191 11.71 -14.56 -0.99
CA GLU A 191 11.77 -15.86 -1.70
C GLU A 191 11.66 -15.70 -3.21
N GLU A 192 11.01 -14.62 -3.64
CA GLU A 192 10.77 -14.30 -5.03
C GLU A 192 11.32 -12.90 -5.33
N ASP A 193 11.53 -12.59 -6.60
CA ASP A 193 12.24 -11.37 -7.01
C ASP A 193 11.30 -10.19 -7.34
N LEU A 194 10.05 -10.17 -6.86
CA LEU A 194 9.17 -9.01 -6.99
C LEU A 194 9.78 -7.80 -6.26
N THR A 195 9.89 -6.68 -6.98
CA THR A 195 10.23 -5.36 -6.44
C THR A 195 9.11 -4.37 -6.72
N PHE A 196 9.02 -3.31 -5.91
CA PHE A 196 8.04 -2.24 -6.10
C PHE A 196 8.38 -1.05 -5.22
N VAL A 197 7.94 0.16 -5.59
CA VAL A 197 7.88 1.30 -4.69
C VAL A 197 6.49 1.38 -4.05
N LEU A 198 6.45 1.31 -2.72
CA LEU A 198 5.23 1.58 -1.96
C LEU A 198 5.23 3.01 -1.43
N MET A 199 4.25 3.79 -1.89
CA MET A 199 4.00 5.16 -1.45
C MET A 199 2.74 5.22 -0.58
N THR A 200 2.83 5.91 0.54
CA THR A 200 1.69 6.16 1.41
C THR A 200 1.42 7.65 1.64
N ILE A 201 0.15 8.00 1.76
CA ILE A 201 -0.33 9.36 1.97
C ILE A 201 -1.55 9.35 2.92
N HIS A 202 -1.71 10.44 3.67
CA HIS A 202 -2.93 10.76 4.40
C HIS A 202 -3.30 12.18 4.03
N THR A 203 -4.28 12.36 3.14
CA THR A 203 -4.61 13.69 2.64
C THR A 203 -5.37 14.50 3.69
N SER A 204 -5.33 15.83 3.62
CA SER A 204 -6.19 16.65 4.47
C SER A 204 -7.64 16.57 4.00
N PRO A 205 -8.64 16.31 4.87
CA PRO A 205 -10.05 16.37 4.47
C PRO A 205 -10.46 17.73 3.87
N THR A 206 -9.78 18.82 4.28
CA THR A 206 -10.04 20.17 3.77
C THR A 206 -9.48 20.36 2.35
N PHE A 207 -8.40 19.65 2.01
CA PHE A 207 -7.67 19.77 0.75
C PHE A 207 -7.63 18.44 -0.01
N ALA A 208 -8.59 17.54 0.24
CA ALA A 208 -8.56 16.17 -0.28
C ALA A 208 -8.49 16.15 -1.81
N LEU A 209 -9.35 16.92 -2.50
CA LEU A 209 -9.35 17.00 -3.96
C LEU A 209 -8.01 17.48 -4.54
N PRO A 210 -7.47 18.67 -4.18
CA PRO A 210 -6.20 19.13 -4.73
C PRO A 210 -5.02 18.23 -4.36
N GLU A 211 -4.98 17.65 -3.16
CA GLU A 211 -3.92 16.71 -2.78
C GLU A 211 -3.99 15.41 -3.59
N VAL A 212 -5.18 14.84 -3.78
CA VAL A 212 -5.36 13.65 -4.64
C VAL A 212 -4.96 13.96 -6.08
N GLN A 213 -5.31 15.13 -6.61
CA GLN A 213 -4.87 15.55 -7.95
C GLN A 213 -3.34 15.68 -8.06
N ALA A 214 -2.69 16.17 -7.01
CA ALA A 214 -1.23 16.33 -6.94
C ALA A 214 -0.47 14.99 -6.84
N LEU A 215 -1.14 13.86 -6.55
CA LEU A 215 -0.48 12.55 -6.49
C LEU A 215 0.17 12.14 -7.82
N ALA A 216 -0.27 12.68 -8.96
CA ALA A 216 0.42 12.48 -10.23
C ALA A 216 1.86 13.06 -10.23
N GLU A 217 2.08 14.19 -9.55
CA GLU A 217 3.42 14.76 -9.39
C GLU A 217 4.29 13.92 -8.45
N ALA A 218 3.71 13.43 -7.36
CA ALA A 218 4.39 12.53 -6.42
C ALA A 218 4.77 11.20 -7.10
N TYR A 219 3.88 10.64 -7.92
CA TYR A 219 4.15 9.47 -8.77
C TYR A 219 5.38 9.68 -9.66
N LEU A 220 5.40 10.78 -10.43
CA LEU A 220 6.52 11.09 -11.33
C LEU A 220 7.84 11.28 -10.56
N TRP A 221 7.77 11.85 -9.35
CA TRP A 221 8.94 11.94 -8.49
C TRP A 221 9.44 10.55 -8.06
N ALA A 222 8.57 9.64 -7.62
CA ALA A 222 8.98 8.30 -7.23
C ALA A 222 9.61 7.53 -8.40
N THR A 223 9.00 7.59 -9.59
CA THR A 223 9.57 7.03 -10.82
C THR A 223 10.95 7.64 -11.15
N SER A 224 11.16 8.92 -10.87
CA SER A 224 12.47 9.55 -11.09
C SER A 224 13.49 9.19 -10.02
N GLU A 225 13.08 9.09 -8.75
CA GLU A 225 13.95 8.83 -7.60
C GLU A 225 14.47 7.38 -7.66
N TRP A 226 13.59 6.45 -7.99
CA TRP A 226 13.89 5.04 -8.18
C TRP A 226 13.71 4.64 -9.64
N SER A 227 14.40 5.35 -10.56
CA SER A 227 14.34 5.11 -12.03
C SER A 227 14.71 3.69 -12.51
N TRP A 228 15.11 2.80 -11.60
CA TRP A 228 15.34 1.39 -11.87
C TRP A 228 14.08 0.52 -11.65
N GLU A 229 13.01 1.10 -11.09
CA GLU A 229 11.75 0.49 -10.71
C GLU A 229 10.60 1.15 -11.50
N ASP A 230 9.66 0.36 -12.00
CA ASP A 230 8.47 0.80 -12.71
C ASP A 230 7.15 0.21 -12.14
N ASP A 231 7.24 -0.50 -11.01
CA ASP A 231 6.10 -0.91 -10.21
C ASP A 231 5.85 0.08 -9.06
N ILE A 232 5.00 1.09 -9.29
CA ILE A 232 4.65 2.09 -8.28
C ILE A 232 3.23 1.89 -7.74
N ILE A 233 3.14 1.78 -6.41
CA ILE A 233 1.91 1.63 -5.66
C ILE A 233 1.70 2.85 -4.77
N ILE A 234 0.52 3.46 -4.85
CA ILE A 234 0.13 4.59 -3.99
C ILE A 234 -1.11 4.19 -3.19
N LEU A 235 -1.05 4.29 -1.87
CA LEU A 235 -2.16 3.91 -0.99
C LEU A 235 -2.26 4.79 0.26
N GLY A 236 -3.38 4.70 0.96
CA GLY A 236 -3.58 5.47 2.18
C GLY A 236 -5.00 5.99 2.33
N ASP A 237 -5.18 6.82 3.35
CA ASP A 237 -6.40 7.61 3.54
C ASP A 237 -6.36 8.83 2.61
N PHE A 238 -7.05 8.71 1.47
CA PHE A 238 -7.10 9.78 0.47
C PHE A 238 -8.21 10.79 0.77
N ASN A 239 -9.06 10.54 1.77
CA ASN A 239 -10.31 11.29 1.96
C ASN A 239 -11.14 11.41 0.66
N ALA A 240 -10.99 10.47 -0.28
CA ALA A 240 -11.47 10.58 -1.66
C ALA A 240 -12.92 10.11 -1.85
N ALA A 241 -13.82 10.50 -0.95
CA ALA A 241 -15.23 10.13 -1.01
C ALA A 241 -16.11 11.12 -0.25
N CYS A 242 -17.42 10.87 -0.31
CA CYS A 242 -18.42 11.58 0.49
C CYS A 242 -18.28 13.11 0.32
N SER A 243 -18.49 13.90 1.38
CA SER A 243 -18.50 15.36 1.28
C SER A 243 -17.15 15.99 0.90
N TYR A 244 -16.05 15.21 0.89
CA TYR A 244 -14.70 15.74 0.62
C TYR A 244 -14.38 15.71 -0.87
N VAL A 245 -14.69 14.60 -1.55
CA VAL A 245 -14.47 14.41 -2.98
C VAL A 245 -15.63 13.60 -3.56
N GLN A 246 -16.30 14.14 -4.57
CA GLN A 246 -17.29 13.40 -5.35
C GLN A 246 -16.63 12.73 -6.57
N PRO A 247 -17.15 11.61 -7.09
CA PRO A 247 -16.58 10.95 -8.27
C PRO A 247 -16.39 11.90 -9.47
N ASP A 248 -17.34 12.83 -9.68
CA ASP A 248 -17.27 13.82 -10.76
C ASP A 248 -16.10 14.81 -10.60
N ASP A 249 -15.62 15.05 -9.37
CA ASP A 249 -14.49 15.95 -9.11
C ASP A 249 -13.14 15.36 -9.56
N LEU A 250 -13.06 14.02 -9.62
CA LEU A 250 -11.86 13.29 -10.03
C LEU A 250 -11.79 13.04 -11.54
N VAL A 251 -12.85 13.38 -12.28
CA VAL A 251 -12.88 13.22 -13.74
C VAL A 251 -11.82 14.10 -14.38
N GLY A 252 -10.87 13.47 -15.08
CA GLY A 252 -9.79 14.16 -15.79
C GLY A 252 -8.60 14.55 -14.91
N ALA A 253 -8.58 14.14 -13.63
CA ALA A 253 -7.35 14.18 -12.85
C ALA A 253 -6.31 13.23 -13.46
N ASP A 254 -5.05 13.63 -13.49
CA ASP A 254 -4.01 12.81 -14.12
C ASP A 254 -3.88 11.43 -13.47
N ILE A 255 -4.13 11.33 -12.16
CA ILE A 255 -4.11 10.07 -11.40
C ILE A 255 -5.30 9.14 -11.67
N THR A 256 -6.32 9.56 -12.43
CA THR A 256 -7.50 8.75 -12.79
C THR A 256 -7.54 8.36 -14.27
N ASN A 257 -6.48 8.64 -15.02
CA ASN A 257 -6.39 8.22 -16.41
C ASN A 257 -6.17 6.69 -16.53
N SER A 258 -6.23 6.15 -17.75
CA SER A 258 -6.16 4.71 -18.01
C SER A 258 -4.82 4.04 -17.71
N SER A 259 -3.78 4.81 -17.35
CA SER A 259 -2.48 4.27 -16.91
C SER A 259 -2.51 3.83 -15.45
N PHE A 260 -3.56 4.16 -14.70
CA PHE A 260 -3.70 3.83 -13.28
C PHE A 260 -4.88 2.91 -13.04
N THR A 261 -4.69 1.93 -12.16
CA THR A 261 -5.72 1.02 -11.67
C THR A 261 -6.10 1.41 -10.25
N TRP A 262 -7.32 1.90 -10.06
CA TRP A 262 -7.90 2.14 -8.75
C TRP A 262 -8.55 0.85 -8.24
N VAL A 263 -7.92 0.21 -7.25
CA VAL A 263 -8.34 -1.09 -6.73
C VAL A 263 -9.62 -0.96 -5.90
N VAL A 264 -9.72 0.11 -5.10
CA VAL A 264 -10.87 0.36 -4.22
C VAL A 264 -11.94 1.15 -4.99
N PRO A 265 -13.14 0.56 -5.21
CA PRO A 265 -14.21 1.22 -5.93
C PRO A 265 -14.86 2.34 -5.10
N ASP A 266 -15.46 3.33 -5.76
CA ASP A 266 -16.06 4.50 -5.10
C ASP A 266 -17.24 4.16 -4.16
N ASN A 267 -17.86 2.98 -4.33
CA ASN A 267 -18.96 2.51 -3.49
C ASN A 267 -18.49 1.63 -2.31
N ALA A 268 -17.19 1.50 -2.09
CA ALA A 268 -16.63 0.85 -0.90
C ALA A 268 -16.97 1.64 0.38
N ASP A 269 -16.84 0.96 1.52
CA ASP A 269 -16.97 1.57 2.84
C ASP A 269 -15.76 1.25 3.71
N THR A 270 -14.81 2.18 3.72
CA THR A 270 -13.55 2.09 4.47
C THR A 270 -13.62 2.85 5.80
N ASN A 271 -14.78 3.42 6.13
CA ASN A 271 -15.01 4.20 7.32
C ASN A 271 -15.81 3.38 8.36
N VAL A 272 -15.44 3.48 9.64
CA VAL A 272 -16.11 2.75 10.73
C VAL A 272 -17.43 3.40 11.13
N ALA A 273 -17.61 4.71 10.87
CA ALA A 273 -18.77 5.43 11.37
C ALA A 273 -20.09 4.87 10.79
N THR A 274 -20.97 4.38 11.66
CA THR A 274 -22.25 3.75 11.25
C THR A 274 -23.25 4.68 10.58
N SER A 275 -22.97 5.99 10.55
CA SER A 275 -23.84 7.02 9.97
C SER A 275 -23.54 7.32 8.49
N SER A 276 -22.45 6.79 7.93
CA SER A 276 -21.99 7.09 6.58
C SER A 276 -21.14 5.95 6.02
N ALA A 277 -21.30 5.66 4.73
CA ALA A 277 -20.43 4.73 4.02
C ALA A 277 -19.54 5.53 3.06
N CYS A 278 -18.22 5.50 3.27
CA CYS A 278 -17.28 6.35 2.54
C CYS A 278 -16.02 5.57 2.15
N ALA A 279 -15.64 5.64 0.86
CA ALA A 279 -14.41 5.08 0.31
C ALA A 279 -13.23 6.06 0.47
N TYR A 280 -12.87 6.38 1.72
CA TYR A 280 -11.78 7.33 1.99
C TYR A 280 -10.42 6.73 1.68
N ASP A 281 -10.21 5.48 2.05
CA ASP A 281 -8.96 4.75 1.90
C ASP A 281 -8.88 4.13 0.51
N ARG A 282 -7.78 4.36 -0.19
CA ARG A 282 -7.61 3.99 -1.61
C ARG A 282 -6.29 3.28 -1.84
N VAL A 283 -6.27 2.54 -2.95
CA VAL A 283 -5.07 1.89 -3.50
C VAL A 283 -5.09 2.16 -5.01
N VAL A 284 -4.01 2.73 -5.51
CA VAL A 284 -3.78 3.09 -6.90
C VAL A 284 -2.49 2.42 -7.35
N LEU A 285 -2.59 1.63 -8.41
CA LEU A 285 -1.47 0.94 -9.04
C LEU A 285 -1.18 1.61 -10.37
N ASP A 286 0.09 1.81 -10.73
CA ASP A 286 0.43 2.07 -12.12
C ASP A 286 0.35 0.79 -12.97
N ALA A 287 0.75 0.88 -14.24
CA ALA A 287 0.65 -0.23 -15.17
C ALA A 287 1.59 -1.40 -14.82
N GLY A 288 2.77 -1.12 -14.27
CA GLY A 288 3.72 -2.15 -13.82
C GLY A 288 3.15 -2.91 -12.64
N ALA A 289 2.83 -2.20 -11.55
CA ALA A 289 2.31 -2.81 -10.34
C ALA A 289 0.96 -3.52 -10.57
N ALA A 290 0.12 -3.01 -11.50
CA ALA A 290 -1.12 -3.66 -11.88
C ALA A 290 -0.91 -5.00 -12.60
N SER A 291 0.25 -5.25 -13.21
CA SER A 291 0.58 -6.52 -13.84
C SER A 291 0.80 -7.65 -12.82
N HIS A 292 1.21 -7.29 -11.61
CA HIS A 292 1.37 -8.20 -10.46
C HIS A 292 0.10 -8.32 -9.62
N TYR A 293 -0.89 -7.45 -9.83
CA TYR A 293 -2.15 -7.50 -9.08
C TYR A 293 -3.03 -8.66 -9.52
N ASN A 294 -3.32 -9.59 -8.60
CA ASN A 294 -4.10 -10.79 -8.91
C ASN A 294 -5.63 -10.59 -8.90
N GLY A 295 -6.10 -9.36 -8.66
CA GLY A 295 -7.52 -9.03 -8.60
C GLY A 295 -8.17 -9.21 -7.22
N SER A 296 -7.45 -9.71 -6.21
CA SER A 296 -7.97 -9.91 -4.86
C SER A 296 -7.71 -8.69 -3.98
N TRP A 297 -8.77 -8.18 -3.38
CA TRP A 297 -8.72 -7.08 -2.43
C TRP A 297 -9.90 -7.19 -1.45
N GLY A 298 -9.84 -6.43 -0.37
CA GLY A 298 -10.96 -6.33 0.55
C GLY A 298 -10.76 -5.28 1.63
N ILE A 299 -11.74 -5.22 2.52
CA ILE A 299 -11.78 -4.33 3.67
C ILE A 299 -11.92 -5.21 4.92
N ASP A 300 -11.05 -5.03 5.90
CA ASP A 300 -11.21 -5.70 7.18
C ASP A 300 -12.22 -4.94 8.04
N GLN A 301 -13.45 -5.45 8.07
CA GLN A 301 -14.56 -4.84 8.80
C GLN A 301 -14.85 -5.51 10.14
N ARG A 302 -13.85 -6.17 10.77
CA ARG A 302 -14.07 -6.78 12.09
C ARG A 302 -14.49 -5.73 13.12
N GLU A 303 -15.44 -6.07 13.98
CA GLU A 303 -16.00 -5.15 14.97
C GLU A 303 -14.95 -4.62 15.97
N SER A 304 -13.88 -5.39 16.23
CA SER A 304 -12.82 -4.98 17.16
C SER A 304 -12.08 -3.72 16.71
N ILE A 305 -12.05 -3.42 15.40
CA ILE A 305 -11.39 -2.23 14.84
C ILE A 305 -11.99 -0.93 15.37
N ALA A 306 -13.31 -0.89 15.60
CA ALA A 306 -13.98 0.30 16.14
C ALA A 306 -13.47 0.73 17.53
N ASN A 307 -12.74 -0.17 18.23
CA ASN A 307 -12.09 0.17 19.49
C ASN A 307 -10.75 0.88 19.31
N ILE A 308 -10.11 0.76 18.15
CA ILE A 308 -8.74 1.22 17.90
C ILE A 308 -8.66 2.25 16.78
N SER A 309 -9.56 2.26 15.79
CA SER A 309 -9.57 3.23 14.69
C SER A 309 -11.00 3.57 14.27
N ASP A 310 -11.15 4.71 13.60
CA ASP A 310 -12.34 5.12 12.86
C ASP A 310 -12.26 4.79 11.36
N HIS A 311 -11.17 4.19 10.90
CA HIS A 311 -11.02 3.63 9.55
C HIS A 311 -10.87 2.11 9.60
N PHE A 312 -11.34 1.44 8.56
CA PHE A 312 -11.07 0.02 8.32
C PHE A 312 -9.84 -0.14 7.44
N PRO A 313 -8.93 -1.11 7.71
CA PRO A 313 -7.86 -1.44 6.80
C PRO A 313 -8.38 -1.90 5.45
N VAL A 314 -7.72 -1.44 4.39
CA VAL A 314 -7.92 -1.94 3.02
C VAL A 314 -6.73 -2.77 2.63
N TRP A 315 -6.95 -3.94 2.05
CA TRP A 315 -5.89 -4.85 1.61
C TRP A 315 -6.07 -5.28 0.16
N PHE A 316 -4.96 -5.69 -0.45
CA PHE A 316 -4.89 -6.27 -1.79
C PHE A 316 -3.71 -7.25 -1.89
N ASP A 317 -3.80 -8.17 -2.85
CA ASP A 317 -2.82 -9.24 -3.03
C ASP A 317 -2.04 -9.06 -4.35
N LEU A 318 -0.72 -9.14 -4.26
CA LEU A 318 0.20 -9.14 -5.40
C LEU A 318 0.78 -10.55 -5.61
N GLU A 319 0.84 -11.00 -6.86
CA GLU A 319 1.62 -12.17 -7.23
C GLU A 319 3.11 -11.87 -7.08
N ARG A 320 3.83 -12.74 -6.38
CA ARG A 320 5.26 -12.58 -6.12
C ARG A 320 6.09 -13.18 -7.26
N THR A 321 5.73 -12.96 -8.51
CA THR A 321 6.50 -13.52 -9.64
C THR A 321 7.81 -12.75 -9.83
N ASP A 322 8.86 -13.43 -10.33
CA ASP A 322 10.15 -12.81 -10.65
C ASP A 322 9.96 -11.60 -11.58
N ASP A 323 10.44 -10.45 -11.12
CA ASP A 323 10.38 -9.20 -11.84
C ASP A 323 11.49 -9.15 -12.91
N THR A 324 11.12 -9.21 -14.18
CA THR A 324 12.07 -9.51 -15.26
C THR A 324 12.83 -8.32 -15.82
N ASP A 325 12.42 -7.09 -15.51
CA ASP A 325 13.00 -5.85 -16.05
C ASP A 325 13.97 -5.16 -15.07
N ILE A 326 14.06 -5.64 -13.83
CA ILE A 326 14.99 -5.11 -12.83
C ILE A 326 16.45 -5.51 -13.10
N PRO A 327 17.42 -4.57 -12.98
CA PRO A 327 18.84 -4.88 -13.09
C PRO A 327 19.30 -5.94 -12.07
N THR A 328 20.09 -6.92 -12.51
CA THR A 328 20.61 -8.01 -11.65
C THR A 328 21.35 -7.51 -10.39
N VAL A 329 21.93 -6.31 -10.43
CA VAL A 329 22.61 -5.69 -9.28
C VAL A 329 21.61 -5.31 -8.17
N ILE A 330 20.40 -4.87 -8.53
CA ILE A 330 19.33 -4.56 -7.57
C ILE A 330 18.76 -5.86 -7.00
N LYS A 331 18.54 -6.89 -7.85
CA LYS A 331 18.13 -8.22 -7.37
C LYS A 331 19.12 -8.80 -6.36
N ALA A 332 20.43 -8.59 -6.57
CA ALA A 332 21.49 -9.03 -5.68
C ALA A 332 21.80 -8.05 -4.53
N ALA A 333 21.14 -6.88 -4.48
CA ALA A 333 21.35 -5.91 -3.44
C ALA A 333 20.96 -6.53 -2.10
N ARG A 334 21.79 -6.26 -1.08
CA ARG A 334 21.41 -6.66 0.27
C ARG A 334 20.29 -5.73 0.73
N PRO A 335 19.30 -6.27 1.46
CA PRO A 335 18.25 -5.47 2.08
C PRO A 335 18.83 -4.29 2.86
N TYR A 336 18.14 -3.17 2.82
CA TYR A 336 18.49 -2.01 3.62
C TYR A 336 18.31 -2.35 5.10
N ALA A 337 19.41 -2.64 5.78
CA ALA A 337 19.45 -2.70 7.23
C ALA A 337 19.35 -1.26 7.75
N GLY A 338 18.12 -0.77 7.94
CA GLY A 338 17.85 0.57 8.42
C GLY A 338 18.67 0.95 9.65
N TRP A 339 18.91 2.25 9.79
CA TRP A 339 19.62 2.86 10.92
C TRP A 339 19.02 2.41 12.27
N ALA A 340 19.69 1.49 12.96
CA ALA A 340 19.49 1.31 14.39
C ALA A 340 19.91 2.62 15.06
N GLY A 341 19.01 3.24 15.82
CA GLY A 341 19.24 4.50 16.54
C GLY A 341 20.58 4.58 17.27
N PRO A 342 21.04 5.79 17.65
CA PRO A 342 22.44 6.07 17.94
C PRO A 342 23.02 5.17 19.04
N THR A 343 23.81 4.16 18.66
CA THR A 343 24.80 3.57 19.56
C THR A 343 25.95 4.55 19.66
N THR A 344 26.17 5.08 20.86
CA THR A 344 27.24 6.02 21.17
C THR A 344 28.58 5.59 20.55
N GLY A 345 29.11 6.42 19.64
CA GLY A 345 30.53 6.48 19.32
C GLY A 345 31.01 5.60 18.16
N MET A 346 30.68 5.95 16.92
CA MET A 346 31.62 5.82 15.80
C MET A 346 31.18 6.72 14.63
N ASN A 347 32.13 7.47 14.07
CA ASN A 347 31.89 8.36 12.93
C ASN A 347 31.46 7.55 11.69
N PRO A 348 30.48 8.02 10.89
CA PRO A 348 30.11 7.32 9.67
C PRO A 348 31.21 7.49 8.61
N ILE A 349 31.59 6.37 8.00
CA ILE A 349 32.36 6.33 6.75
C ILE A 349 31.36 6.64 5.62
N PRO A 350 31.61 7.60 4.72
CA PRO A 350 30.67 7.89 3.64
C PRO A 350 30.69 6.76 2.59
N VAL A 351 29.51 6.23 2.28
CA VAL A 351 29.29 5.28 1.17
C VAL A 351 29.41 6.06 -0.15
N ILE A 352 30.62 6.09 -0.71
CA ILE A 352 30.88 6.56 -2.08
C ILE A 352 30.71 5.35 -3.02
N VAL A 353 29.48 4.89 -3.25
CA VAL A 353 29.18 3.91 -4.32
C VAL A 353 27.76 4.10 -4.86
N MET A 354 27.35 5.30 -5.31
CA MET A 354 26.13 5.46 -6.13
C MET A 354 26.16 6.67 -7.09
N LEU A 355 27.31 7.32 -7.32
CA LEU A 355 27.41 8.44 -8.27
C LEU A 355 27.95 8.07 -9.66
N ALA A 356 28.32 6.80 -9.89
CA ALA A 356 28.94 6.39 -11.15
C ALA A 356 27.94 5.97 -12.25
N ALA A 357 26.72 5.55 -11.90
CA ALA A 357 25.74 5.09 -12.88
C ALA A 357 25.00 6.27 -13.56
N ALA A 358 24.62 7.31 -12.81
CA ALA A 358 23.94 8.48 -13.36
C ALA A 358 24.84 9.34 -14.28
N ALA A 359 26.16 9.36 -14.04
CA ALA A 359 27.11 10.12 -14.87
C ALA A 359 27.39 9.48 -16.24
N MET A 360 27.07 8.20 -16.45
CA MET A 360 27.35 7.51 -17.70
C MET A 360 26.19 7.60 -18.72
N MET A 361 24.98 7.93 -18.27
CA MET A 361 23.83 8.19 -19.15
C MET A 361 23.79 9.62 -19.71
N LEU A 362 24.50 10.57 -19.09
CA LEU A 362 24.58 11.96 -19.59
C LEU A 362 25.62 12.17 -20.73
N LEU A 363 26.38 11.13 -21.09
CA LEU A 363 27.47 11.22 -22.10
C LEU A 363 27.13 10.60 -23.46
N LEU A 364 25.86 10.22 -23.70
CA LEU A 364 25.42 9.61 -24.97
C LEU A 364 24.29 10.38 -25.67
N GLN A 365 24.22 11.70 -25.50
CA GLN A 365 23.43 12.54 -26.41
C GLN A 365 24.30 13.05 -27.57
N PRO A 366 23.91 12.84 -28.84
CA PRO A 366 24.64 13.39 -29.97
C PRO A 366 24.43 14.92 -30.02
N GLU A 367 25.52 15.68 -29.96
CA GLU A 367 25.51 17.14 -30.14
C GLU A 367 24.92 17.51 -31.51
N THR A 368 23.76 18.16 -31.51
CA THR A 368 23.26 18.86 -32.71
C THR A 368 23.95 20.22 -32.82
N ASN A 369 24.65 20.39 -33.95
CA ASN A 369 25.40 21.58 -34.35
C ASN A 369 24.55 22.87 -34.26
N LEU A 370 24.89 23.76 -33.33
CA LEU A 370 24.65 25.20 -33.48
C LEU A 370 25.84 25.82 -34.22
N LYS A 371 25.75 25.84 -35.55
CA LYS A 371 26.59 26.72 -36.38
C LYS A 371 25.81 27.98 -36.77
N GLN A 372 26.19 29.07 -36.11
CA GLN A 372 26.69 30.27 -36.79
C GLN A 372 25.64 31.17 -37.48
N GLN A 373 25.00 32.05 -36.71
CA GLN A 373 24.60 33.36 -37.22
C GLN A 373 25.76 34.33 -36.98
N HIS A 374 26.45 34.65 -38.08
CA HIS A 374 27.45 35.70 -38.13
C HIS A 374 26.73 37.05 -38.28
N ILE A 375 27.17 38.00 -37.46
CA ILE A 375 26.89 39.42 -37.59
C ILE A 375 27.67 39.91 -38.82
N GLU A 376 26.98 40.46 -39.81
CA GLU A 376 27.56 41.41 -40.75
C GLU A 376 26.79 42.71 -40.61
N ASP A 377 27.43 43.68 -39.96
CA ASP A 377 27.11 45.09 -40.10
C ASP A 377 27.72 45.60 -41.42
N ASN A 378 26.94 46.45 -42.06
CA ASN A 378 27.30 47.68 -42.77
C ASN A 378 27.43 47.75 -44.31
N GLU A 379 26.83 48.86 -44.79
CA GLU A 379 27.02 49.59 -46.06
C GLU A 379 26.30 48.99 -47.30
N GLU A 380 25.60 49.72 -48.16
CA GLU A 380 25.40 51.16 -48.40
C GLU A 380 24.31 51.33 -49.50
N VAL A 381 23.63 52.48 -49.50
CA VAL A 381 23.22 53.29 -50.67
C VAL A 381 22.02 52.85 -51.56
N GLU A 382 21.16 53.86 -51.75
CA GLU A 382 20.03 54.10 -52.70
C GLU A 382 18.61 53.61 -52.36
#